data_AF-A0A0F8YV34-F1
#
_entry.id   AF-A0A0F8YV34-F1
#
_cell.length_a   1.000
_cell.length_b   1.000
_cell.length_c   1.000
_cell.angle_alpha   90.00
_cell.angle_beta   90.00
_cell.angle_gamma   90.00
#
_symmetry.space_group_name_H-M   'P 1'
#
loop_
_entity.id
_entity.type
_entity.pdbx_description
1 polymer ?
#
loop_
_entity_poly.entity_id
_entity_poly.type
_entity_poly.pdbx_seq_one_letter_code
_entity_poly.pdbx_strand_id
1 'polypeptide(L)'
;ELRVVNLGLESFKDSVQAQGVEALHVDWKPPAGGSDKIIAMLDKLNKPSIKEKIDRANRKAAELIINAQPVLIDIMPASKVIPGMKKNMILHAGPPITWDRMCGPVKGAVMGALIYEGLAKGLKEAEKLAASSEIKFDPCHHHRTVGPMAGVVSYSMYVYVVKNETDGNIACCTLNEGLGKALRFGAYSDEVIAKLKWMEQVLAPALQKGVRVSGGINIKDLTARALMMGDECHNRNVAATSLFIRELTPHLLTTDLEKETIKKVIEFISGNDHSFLNLSMAACKASTDPVVGLKDSSVVSAMARNGTELGIRVAGLGNKWYTAPAGIPKGLYFPGFTSGDSCGDLGDSTVSEIAAIGGSAMASAPAIVKFVGGTADDAVKYTKEMYEISTAEHTSYLIPALDFRGTPVGMDIMLI
;
A
#
# COMPACT_ATOMS: atom_id res chain seq x y z
N GLU A 1 4.67 41.54 -25.46
CA GLU A 1 5.89 41.00 -24.83
C GLU A 1 6.09 39.58 -25.36
N LEU A 2 7.29 39.22 -25.84
CA LEU A 2 7.56 37.88 -26.36
C LEU A 2 7.88 36.96 -25.17
N ARG A 3 7.23 35.79 -25.11
CA ARG A 3 7.52 34.73 -24.14
C ARG A 3 7.79 33.44 -24.90
N VAL A 4 8.88 32.75 -24.55
CA VAL A 4 9.34 31.55 -25.28
C VAL A 4 9.24 30.32 -24.39
N VAL A 5 8.69 29.23 -24.95
CA VAL A 5 8.76 27.89 -24.36
C VAL A 5 9.77 27.07 -25.15
N ASN A 6 10.89 26.74 -24.53
CA ASN A 6 11.99 26.00 -25.15
C ASN A 6 11.84 24.49 -24.93
N LEU A 7 11.78 23.74 -26.02
CA LEU A 7 11.80 22.27 -26.07
C LEU A 7 13.13 21.83 -26.71
N GLY A 8 13.83 20.86 -26.11
CA GLY A 8 15.10 20.35 -26.63
C GLY A 8 16.31 20.77 -25.79
N LEU A 9 17.36 21.31 -26.40
CA LEU A 9 18.58 21.69 -25.65
C LEU A 9 18.32 22.93 -24.79
N GLU A 10 18.69 22.86 -23.50
CA GLU A 10 18.52 23.98 -22.56
C GLU A 10 19.27 25.24 -23.00
N SER A 11 20.39 25.09 -23.74
CA SER A 11 21.20 26.20 -24.23
C SER A 11 20.44 27.20 -25.13
N PHE A 12 19.33 26.77 -25.75
CA PHE A 12 18.46 27.66 -26.51
C PHE A 12 17.64 28.58 -25.61
N LYS A 13 17.18 28.10 -24.44
CA LYS A 13 16.55 28.95 -23.42
C LYS A 13 17.55 30.00 -22.93
N ASP A 14 18.79 29.62 -22.66
CA ASP A 14 19.83 30.56 -22.21
C ASP A 14 20.10 31.65 -23.25
N SER A 15 20.15 31.27 -24.53
CA SER A 15 20.35 32.20 -25.66
C SER A 15 19.20 33.20 -25.82
N VAL A 16 17.97 32.79 -25.52
CA VAL A 16 16.78 33.66 -25.55
C VAL A 16 16.78 34.61 -24.34
N GLN A 17 17.10 34.11 -23.15
CA GLN A 17 17.18 34.94 -21.93
C GLN A 17 18.29 36.00 -22.03
N ALA A 18 19.41 35.67 -22.68
CA ALA A 18 20.50 36.61 -22.93
C ALA A 18 20.08 37.82 -23.79
N GLN A 19 18.98 37.70 -24.56
CA GLN A 19 18.42 38.78 -25.38
C GLN A 19 17.34 39.60 -24.63
N GLY A 20 17.18 39.38 -23.32
CA GLY A 20 16.18 40.06 -22.50
C GLY A 20 14.75 39.55 -22.71
N VAL A 21 14.58 38.35 -23.27
CA VAL A 21 13.27 37.72 -23.51
C VAL A 21 12.99 36.68 -22.44
N GLU A 22 11.79 36.69 -21.87
CA GLU A 22 11.35 35.68 -20.90
C GLU A 22 11.25 34.31 -21.60
N ALA A 23 11.96 33.31 -21.06
CA ALA A 23 11.92 31.95 -21.59
C ALA A 23 11.82 30.90 -20.47
N LEU A 24 10.96 29.91 -20.70
CA LEU A 24 10.79 28.71 -19.88
C LEU A 24 11.37 27.52 -20.64
N HIS A 25 12.22 26.71 -20.00
CA HIS A 25 12.62 25.43 -20.57
C HIS A 25 11.72 24.32 -20.05
N VAL A 26 11.28 23.46 -20.96
CA VAL A 26 10.57 22.22 -20.65
C VAL A 26 11.57 21.08 -20.81
N ASP A 27 11.83 20.34 -19.72
CA ASP A 27 12.63 19.10 -19.73
C ASP A 27 11.84 18.00 -20.44
N TRP A 28 11.72 18.14 -21.76
CA TRP A 28 11.01 17.19 -22.60
C TRP A 28 11.94 16.03 -22.97
N LYS A 29 11.41 14.82 -22.84
CA LYS A 29 12.08 13.59 -23.29
C LYS A 29 11.17 12.87 -24.28
N PRO A 30 11.75 12.18 -25.28
CA PRO A 30 10.95 11.36 -26.18
C PRO A 30 10.21 10.29 -25.37
N PRO A 31 8.92 10.02 -25.68
CA PRO A 31 8.16 8.96 -25.02
C PRO A 31 8.94 7.65 -25.00
N ALA A 32 8.78 6.88 -23.92
CA ALA A 32 9.44 5.58 -23.74
C ALA A 32 10.97 5.62 -23.93
N GLY A 33 11.61 6.74 -23.61
CA GLY A 33 13.06 6.92 -23.74
C GLY A 33 13.58 6.84 -25.18
N GLY A 34 12.74 7.08 -26.18
CA GLY A 34 13.13 7.03 -27.60
C GLY A 34 13.11 5.64 -28.22
N SER A 35 12.47 4.65 -27.59
CA SER A 35 12.35 3.31 -28.15
C SER A 35 11.34 3.27 -29.31
N ASP A 36 11.83 3.16 -30.56
CA ASP A 36 11.00 3.08 -31.77
C ASP A 36 9.88 2.03 -31.66
N LYS A 37 10.19 0.89 -31.05
CA LYS A 37 9.23 -0.20 -30.87
C LYS A 37 8.09 0.20 -29.94
N ILE A 38 8.37 0.88 -28.82
CA ILE A 38 7.35 1.30 -27.85
C ILE A 38 6.58 2.49 -28.42
N ILE A 39 7.25 3.44 -29.08
CA ILE A 39 6.61 4.57 -29.76
C ILE A 39 5.60 4.05 -30.80
N ALA A 40 5.98 3.09 -31.65
CA ALA A 40 5.07 2.48 -32.62
C ALA A 40 3.88 1.73 -31.97
N MET A 41 4.02 1.24 -30.74
CA MET A 41 2.90 0.67 -29.97
C MET A 41 1.99 1.77 -29.41
N LEU A 42 2.57 2.83 -28.83
CA LEU A 42 1.84 3.99 -28.34
C LEU A 42 1.06 4.67 -29.47
N ASP A 43 1.64 4.85 -30.65
CA ASP A 43 0.95 5.40 -31.83
C ASP A 43 -0.29 4.57 -32.23
N LYS A 44 -0.21 3.23 -32.10
CA LYS A 44 -1.35 2.36 -32.35
C LYS A 44 -2.43 2.54 -31.29
N LEU A 45 -2.05 2.67 -30.01
CA LEU A 45 -2.97 2.88 -28.89
C LEU A 45 -3.60 4.27 -28.91
N ASN A 46 -2.88 5.27 -29.41
CA ASN A 46 -3.33 6.66 -29.54
C ASN A 46 -4.20 6.93 -30.78
N LYS A 47 -4.46 5.92 -31.62
CA LYS A 47 -5.48 6.06 -32.69
C LYS A 47 -6.83 6.45 -32.06
N PRO A 48 -7.56 7.45 -32.60
CA PRO A 48 -8.73 8.03 -31.92
C PRO A 48 -9.74 7.00 -31.39
N SER A 49 -10.12 6.02 -32.21
CA SER A 49 -11.08 4.97 -31.84
C SER A 49 -10.59 3.98 -30.76
N ILE A 50 -9.27 3.83 -30.58
CA ILE A 50 -8.67 3.00 -29.54
C ILE A 50 -8.49 3.82 -28.28
N LYS A 51 -7.92 5.03 -28.41
CA LYS A 51 -7.73 5.97 -27.30
C LYS A 51 -9.03 6.26 -26.56
N GLU A 52 -10.12 6.50 -27.28
CA GLU A 52 -11.44 6.73 -26.66
C GLU A 52 -11.93 5.53 -25.83
N LYS A 53 -11.64 4.30 -26.26
CA LYS A 53 -11.99 3.09 -25.48
C LYS A 53 -11.18 3.02 -24.19
N ILE A 54 -9.88 3.27 -24.28
CA ILE A 54 -8.97 3.30 -23.14
C ILE A 54 -9.39 4.39 -22.15
N ASP A 55 -9.65 5.61 -22.64
CA ASP A 55 -10.04 6.75 -21.80
C ASP A 55 -11.37 6.54 -21.09
N ARG A 56 -12.34 5.90 -21.76
CA ARG A 56 -13.59 5.51 -21.12
C ARG A 56 -13.36 4.42 -20.06
N ALA A 57 -12.54 3.42 -20.35
CA ALA A 57 -12.22 2.37 -19.39
C ALA A 57 -11.44 2.90 -18.18
N ASN A 58 -10.50 3.82 -18.39
CA ASN A 58 -9.72 4.45 -17.32
C ASN A 58 -10.57 5.36 -16.44
N ARG A 59 -11.46 6.17 -17.03
CA ARG A 59 -12.46 6.93 -16.25
C ARG A 59 -13.32 6.00 -15.39
N LYS A 60 -13.76 4.86 -15.95
CA LYS A 60 -14.53 3.88 -15.20
C LYS A 60 -13.72 3.24 -14.06
N ALA A 61 -12.44 2.95 -14.27
CA ALA A 61 -11.54 2.45 -13.22
C ALA A 61 -11.40 3.46 -12.08
N ALA A 62 -11.14 4.73 -12.41
CA ALA A 62 -11.05 5.81 -11.42
C ALA A 62 -12.38 5.99 -10.66
N GLU A 63 -13.52 5.99 -11.36
CA GLU A 63 -14.85 6.06 -10.74
C GLU A 63 -15.10 4.93 -9.74
N LEU A 64 -14.69 3.70 -10.04
CA LEU A 64 -14.83 2.56 -9.12
C LEU A 64 -14.02 2.79 -7.83
N ILE A 65 -12.76 3.22 -7.96
CA ILE A 65 -11.88 3.51 -6.81
C ILE A 65 -12.45 4.67 -5.99
N ILE A 66 -12.84 5.78 -6.65
CA ILE A 66 -13.38 6.98 -6.00
C ILE A 66 -14.69 6.67 -5.27
N ASN A 67 -15.56 5.82 -5.83
CA ASN A 67 -16.88 5.53 -5.25
C ASN A 67 -16.88 4.36 -4.26
N ALA A 68 -15.76 3.67 -4.07
CA ALA A 68 -15.65 2.60 -3.10
C ALA A 68 -16.01 3.09 -1.68
N GLN A 69 -16.65 2.22 -0.91
CA GLN A 69 -17.04 2.44 0.49
C GLN A 69 -16.45 1.33 1.36
N PRO A 70 -15.14 1.36 1.65
CA PRO A 70 -14.48 0.36 2.49
C PRO A 70 -14.88 0.52 3.96
N VAL A 71 -15.60 -0.47 4.49
CA VAL A 71 -16.05 -0.57 5.88
C VAL A 71 -15.36 -1.75 6.54
N LEU A 72 -14.71 -1.52 7.69
CA LEU A 72 -14.22 -2.59 8.55
C LEU A 72 -15.41 -3.27 9.22
N ILE A 73 -15.67 -4.52 8.85
CA ILE A 73 -16.87 -5.26 9.31
C ILE A 73 -16.54 -6.34 10.34
N ASP A 74 -15.31 -6.85 10.36
CA ASP A 74 -14.89 -7.92 11.28
C ASP A 74 -13.36 -7.97 11.39
N ILE A 75 -12.88 -8.80 12.32
CA ILE A 75 -11.49 -9.22 12.44
C ILE A 75 -11.49 -10.72 12.67
N MET A 76 -10.93 -11.49 11.75
CA MET A 76 -11.09 -12.94 11.72
C MET A 76 -9.76 -13.66 11.52
N PRO A 77 -9.62 -14.93 11.93
CA PRO A 77 -8.50 -15.76 11.50
C PRO A 77 -8.45 -15.84 9.98
N ALA A 78 -7.26 -15.77 9.40
CA ALA A 78 -7.00 -15.86 7.97
C ALA A 78 -7.71 -17.07 7.34
N SER A 79 -7.63 -18.23 7.99
CA SER A 79 -8.30 -19.48 7.59
C SER A 79 -9.82 -19.41 7.42
N LYS A 80 -10.50 -18.40 7.97
CA LYS A 80 -11.96 -18.26 7.90
C LYS A 80 -12.43 -17.32 6.80
N VAL A 81 -11.57 -16.43 6.32
CA VAL A 81 -11.99 -15.31 5.46
C VAL A 81 -11.14 -15.15 4.19
N ILE A 82 -9.87 -15.55 4.22
CA ILE A 82 -8.99 -15.46 3.06
C ILE A 82 -9.30 -16.60 2.08
N PRO A 83 -9.73 -16.30 0.83
CA PRO A 83 -10.08 -17.32 -0.15
C PRO A 83 -8.91 -18.25 -0.44
N GLY A 84 -9.13 -19.57 -0.38
CA GLY A 84 -8.12 -20.57 -0.73
C GLY A 84 -7.00 -20.79 0.30
N MET A 85 -7.07 -20.14 1.47
CA MET A 85 -6.09 -20.32 2.55
C MET A 85 -6.04 -21.77 3.05
N LYS A 86 -4.85 -22.35 3.17
CA LYS A 86 -4.60 -23.73 3.63
C LYS A 86 -3.63 -23.75 4.80
N LYS A 87 -3.68 -24.81 5.61
CA LYS A 87 -2.80 -24.95 6.79
C LYS A 87 -1.31 -24.95 6.44
N ASN A 88 -0.96 -25.45 5.26
CA ASN A 88 0.42 -25.50 4.75
C ASN A 88 0.71 -24.39 3.74
N MET A 89 -0.03 -23.28 3.78
CA MET A 89 0.16 -22.13 2.91
C MET A 89 0.60 -20.93 3.74
N ILE A 90 1.61 -20.22 3.25
CA ILE A 90 2.05 -18.93 3.77
C ILE A 90 1.94 -17.91 2.64
N LEU A 91 1.18 -16.85 2.87
CA LEU A 91 1.13 -15.74 1.93
C LEU A 91 2.30 -14.78 2.18
N HIS A 92 2.69 -14.02 1.17
CA HIS A 92 3.74 -13.01 1.27
C HIS A 92 3.40 -11.75 0.44
N ALA A 93 4.08 -10.63 0.73
CA ALA A 93 3.97 -9.42 -0.09
C ALA A 93 4.62 -9.59 -1.48
N GLY A 94 4.21 -8.76 -2.44
CA GLY A 94 4.81 -8.66 -3.77
C GLY A 94 4.41 -9.75 -4.77
N PRO A 95 5.03 -9.77 -5.96
CA PRO A 95 4.73 -10.77 -6.99
C PRO A 95 5.20 -12.19 -6.60
N PRO A 96 4.75 -13.25 -7.28
CA PRO A 96 5.09 -14.64 -6.97
C PRO A 96 6.61 -14.85 -6.89
N ILE A 97 7.06 -15.51 -5.82
CA ILE A 97 8.48 -15.77 -5.59
C ILE A 97 8.68 -17.14 -4.94
N THR A 98 9.77 -17.81 -5.32
CA THR A 98 10.17 -19.08 -4.71
C THR A 98 11.00 -18.84 -3.45
N TRP A 99 11.03 -19.83 -2.55
CA TRP A 99 11.78 -19.76 -1.28
C TRP A 99 13.25 -19.34 -1.47
N ASP A 100 13.95 -19.91 -2.45
CA ASP A 100 15.36 -19.64 -2.71
C ASP A 100 15.62 -18.16 -3.06
N ARG A 101 14.68 -17.52 -3.76
CA ARG A 101 14.74 -16.13 -4.22
C ARG A 101 14.26 -15.11 -3.19
N MET A 102 13.60 -15.53 -2.11
CA MET A 102 13.15 -14.62 -1.05
C MET A 102 14.35 -13.94 -0.37
N CYS A 103 14.22 -12.64 -0.10
CA CYS A 103 15.21 -11.90 0.66
C CYS A 103 15.23 -12.32 2.15
N GLY A 104 16.29 -11.95 2.88
CA GLY A 104 16.48 -12.33 4.28
C GLY A 104 15.29 -12.02 5.19
N PRO A 105 14.73 -10.79 5.19
CA PRO A 105 13.55 -10.45 5.99
C PRO A 105 12.33 -11.32 5.70
N VAL A 106 12.04 -11.62 4.44
CA VAL A 106 10.91 -12.50 4.07
C VAL A 106 11.16 -13.93 4.55
N LYS A 107 12.37 -14.47 4.37
CA LYS A 107 12.74 -15.79 4.90
C LYS A 107 12.59 -15.87 6.41
N GLY A 108 13.06 -14.84 7.13
CA GLY A 108 12.90 -14.72 8.58
C GLY A 108 11.43 -14.74 9.00
N ALA A 109 10.59 -13.96 8.31
CA ALA A 109 9.16 -13.88 8.60
C ALA A 109 8.44 -15.21 8.35
N VAL A 110 8.77 -15.91 7.26
CA VAL A 110 8.24 -17.26 6.98
C VAL A 110 8.63 -18.24 8.08
N MET A 111 9.89 -18.27 8.49
CA MET A 111 10.34 -19.17 9.56
C MET A 111 9.64 -18.87 10.90
N GLY A 112 9.51 -17.57 11.24
CA GLY A 112 8.77 -17.16 12.43
C GLY A 112 7.29 -17.54 12.38
N ALA A 113 6.65 -17.44 11.22
CA ALA A 113 5.28 -17.89 11.03
C ALA A 113 5.13 -19.42 11.20
N LEU A 114 6.06 -20.21 10.67
CA LEU A 114 6.05 -21.67 10.86
C LEU A 114 6.19 -22.06 12.34
N ILE A 115 7.03 -21.34 13.09
CA ILE A 115 7.16 -21.53 14.54
C ILE A 115 5.87 -21.11 15.27
N TYR A 116 5.30 -19.96 14.91
CA TYR A 116 4.04 -19.47 15.46
C TYR A 116 2.85 -20.42 15.24
N GLU A 117 2.79 -21.08 14.08
CA GLU A 117 1.78 -22.11 13.76
C GLU A 117 2.08 -23.46 14.43
N GLY A 118 3.22 -23.61 15.11
CA GLY A 118 3.64 -24.88 15.73
C GLY A 118 4.06 -25.95 14.73
N LEU A 119 4.37 -25.57 13.49
CA LEU A 119 4.83 -26.49 12.44
C LEU A 119 6.33 -26.78 12.53
N ALA A 120 7.08 -25.97 13.27
CA ALA A 120 8.50 -26.16 13.54
C ALA A 120 8.84 -25.76 14.98
N LYS A 121 9.77 -26.48 15.62
CA LYS A 121 10.22 -26.20 17.00
C LYS A 121 11.34 -25.17 17.07
N GLY A 122 11.87 -24.76 15.93
CA GLY A 122 12.96 -23.78 15.86
C GLY A 122 13.49 -23.60 14.44
N LEU A 123 14.53 -22.79 14.31
CA LEU A 123 15.00 -22.27 13.02
C LEU A 123 15.42 -23.34 12.02
N LYS A 124 16.23 -24.32 12.45
CA LYS A 124 16.71 -25.37 11.54
C LYS A 124 15.55 -26.20 10.95
N GLU A 125 14.53 -26.47 11.77
CA GLU A 125 13.35 -27.21 11.33
C GLU A 125 12.47 -26.33 10.44
N ALA A 126 12.26 -25.07 10.80
CA ALA A 126 11.48 -24.11 10.03
C ALA A 126 12.09 -23.85 8.64
N GLU A 127 13.40 -23.66 8.56
CA GLU A 127 14.12 -23.47 7.30
C GLU A 127 14.02 -24.71 6.40
N LYS A 128 14.25 -25.90 6.97
CA LYS A 128 14.12 -27.16 6.23
C LYS A 128 12.70 -27.36 5.70
N LEU A 129 11.70 -27.05 6.51
CA LEU A 129 10.29 -27.15 6.14
C LEU A 129 9.92 -26.13 5.06
N ALA A 130 10.36 -24.87 5.19
CA ALA A 130 10.14 -23.82 4.21
C ALA A 130 10.81 -24.13 2.85
N ALA A 131 11.99 -24.75 2.87
CA ALA A 131 12.70 -25.19 1.66
C ALA A 131 12.12 -26.47 1.03
N SER A 132 11.18 -27.15 1.70
CA SER A 132 10.54 -28.35 1.19
C SER A 132 9.38 -28.05 0.24
N SER A 133 8.82 -29.07 -0.41
CA SER A 133 7.60 -28.93 -1.21
C SER A 133 6.31 -28.90 -0.38
N GLU A 134 6.39 -29.09 0.93
CA GLU A 134 5.25 -29.21 1.85
C GLU A 134 4.58 -27.85 2.11
N ILE A 135 5.37 -26.77 2.15
CA ILE A 135 4.85 -25.40 2.30
C ILE A 135 4.60 -24.79 0.92
N LYS A 136 3.44 -24.15 0.76
CA LYS A 136 3.06 -23.39 -0.43
C LYS A 136 3.16 -21.90 -0.15
N PHE A 137 3.81 -21.19 -1.06
CA PHE A 137 3.92 -19.73 -1.03
C PHE A 137 3.07 -19.14 -2.14
N ASP A 138 2.32 -18.08 -1.83
CA ASP A 138 1.55 -17.34 -2.84
C ASP A 138 1.42 -15.86 -2.42
N PRO A 139 1.35 -14.90 -3.36
CA PRO A 139 1.14 -13.50 -3.05
C PRO A 139 -0.17 -13.22 -2.33
N CYS A 140 -0.15 -12.35 -1.33
CA CYS A 140 -1.35 -11.79 -0.70
C CYS A 140 -2.36 -11.27 -1.74
N HIS A 141 -1.88 -10.58 -2.78
CA HIS A 141 -2.70 -10.02 -3.86
C HIS A 141 -3.55 -11.04 -4.64
N HIS A 142 -3.20 -12.32 -4.61
CA HIS A 142 -3.98 -13.40 -5.24
C HIS A 142 -5.17 -13.85 -4.38
N HIS A 143 -5.16 -13.52 -3.10
CA HIS A 143 -6.12 -13.98 -2.10
C HIS A 143 -6.90 -12.82 -1.46
N ARG A 144 -7.11 -11.73 -2.20
CA ARG A 144 -7.77 -10.49 -1.70
C ARG A 144 -7.13 -9.96 -0.40
N THR A 145 -5.84 -10.20 -0.24
CA THR A 145 -5.10 -9.81 0.95
C THR A 145 -3.97 -8.87 0.54
N VAL A 146 -3.50 -8.06 1.48
CA VAL A 146 -2.25 -7.31 1.39
C VAL A 146 -1.50 -7.44 2.70
N GLY A 147 -0.17 -7.40 2.64
CA GLY A 147 0.69 -7.49 3.81
C GLY A 147 1.77 -6.40 3.83
N PRO A 148 1.96 -5.67 4.95
CA PRO A 148 3.03 -4.70 5.06
C PRO A 148 4.39 -5.38 5.16
N MET A 149 5.43 -4.76 4.60
CA MET A 149 6.82 -5.25 4.67
C MET A 149 6.94 -6.70 4.16
N ALA A 150 7.45 -7.67 4.95
CA ALA A 150 7.50 -9.07 4.51
C ALA A 150 6.12 -9.63 4.10
N GLY A 151 5.04 -9.05 4.66
CA GLY A 151 3.67 -9.35 4.31
C GLY A 151 3.26 -10.79 4.57
N VAL A 152 3.95 -11.46 5.50
CA VAL A 152 3.69 -12.86 5.81
C VAL A 152 2.34 -13.01 6.50
N VAL A 153 1.50 -13.90 5.96
CA VAL A 153 0.21 -14.28 6.54
C VAL A 153 0.14 -15.80 6.64
N SER A 154 -0.07 -16.32 7.84
CA SER A 154 -0.25 -17.75 8.11
C SER A 154 -1.67 -18.08 8.56
N TYR A 155 -1.99 -19.36 8.65
CA TYR A 155 -3.35 -19.90 8.76
C TYR A 155 -4.15 -19.37 9.96
N SER A 156 -3.50 -19.19 11.10
CA SER A 156 -4.11 -18.81 12.38
C SER A 156 -4.03 -17.32 12.67
N MET A 157 -3.23 -16.56 11.92
CA MET A 157 -3.11 -15.11 12.10
C MET A 157 -4.46 -14.42 11.87
N TYR A 158 -4.76 -13.43 12.71
CA TYR A 158 -5.95 -12.59 12.52
C TYR A 158 -5.69 -11.49 11.49
N VAL A 159 -6.73 -11.18 10.74
CA VAL A 159 -6.75 -10.13 9.72
C VAL A 159 -7.94 -9.21 9.92
N TYR A 160 -7.76 -7.92 9.61
CA TYR A 160 -8.88 -7.01 9.37
C TYR A 160 -9.69 -7.52 8.17
N VAL A 161 -11.03 -7.44 8.27
CA VAL A 161 -11.96 -7.79 7.20
C VAL A 161 -12.67 -6.53 6.76
N VAL A 162 -12.25 -5.98 5.63
CA VAL A 162 -12.83 -4.76 5.07
C VAL A 162 -13.69 -5.11 3.87
N LYS A 163 -14.96 -4.72 3.91
CA LYS A 163 -15.90 -4.87 2.81
C LYS A 163 -16.02 -3.54 2.08
N ASN A 164 -15.84 -3.52 0.77
CA ASN A 164 -16.30 -2.42 -0.05
C ASN A 164 -17.82 -2.59 -0.24
N GLU A 165 -18.62 -1.74 0.40
CA GLU A 165 -20.09 -1.87 0.33
C GLU A 165 -20.66 -1.57 -1.06
N THR A 166 -19.96 -0.77 -1.87
CA THR A 166 -20.38 -0.40 -3.23
C THR A 166 -20.38 -1.61 -4.17
N ASP A 167 -19.32 -2.41 -4.17
CA ASP A 167 -19.15 -3.55 -5.08
C ASP A 167 -19.29 -4.93 -4.38
N GLY A 168 -19.41 -4.93 -3.05
CA GLY A 168 -19.60 -6.12 -2.23
C GLY A 168 -18.36 -7.00 -2.03
N ASN A 169 -17.20 -6.64 -2.59
CA ASN A 169 -15.96 -7.39 -2.40
C ASN A 169 -15.36 -7.17 -1.00
N ILE A 170 -14.53 -8.12 -0.58
CA ILE A 170 -13.83 -8.10 0.71
C ILE A 170 -12.34 -8.10 0.45
N ALA A 171 -11.59 -7.34 1.24
CA ALA A 171 -10.14 -7.43 1.32
C ALA A 171 -9.65 -7.54 2.77
N CYS A 172 -8.46 -8.12 2.92
CA CYS A 172 -7.86 -8.43 4.20
C CYS A 172 -6.44 -7.88 4.34
N CYS A 173 -6.02 -7.65 5.59
CA CYS A 173 -4.65 -7.34 5.97
C CYS A 173 -4.43 -7.82 7.41
N THR A 174 -3.23 -8.29 7.74
CA THR A 174 -2.88 -8.68 9.12
C THR A 174 -3.01 -7.52 10.10
N LEU A 175 -2.98 -7.79 11.41
CA LEU A 175 -2.89 -6.74 12.41
C LEU A 175 -1.46 -6.19 12.53
N ASN A 176 -1.32 -4.92 12.91
CA ASN A 176 -0.01 -4.32 13.14
C ASN A 176 0.60 -4.83 14.47
N GLU A 177 1.84 -5.32 14.41
CA GLU A 177 2.52 -5.96 15.55
C GLU A 177 3.16 -4.97 16.55
N GLY A 178 2.98 -3.67 16.33
CA GLY A 178 3.61 -2.63 17.13
C GLY A 178 4.98 -2.19 16.59
N LEU A 179 5.68 -1.41 17.42
CA LEU A 179 7.02 -0.90 17.15
C LEU A 179 8.10 -1.91 17.57
N GLY A 180 9.30 -1.74 17.01
CA GLY A 180 10.48 -2.56 17.33
C GLY A 180 10.53 -3.88 16.54
N LYS A 181 10.98 -4.95 17.20
CA LYS A 181 11.10 -6.28 16.59
C LYS A 181 9.69 -6.82 16.27
N ALA A 182 9.48 -7.16 15.01
CA ALA A 182 8.22 -7.68 14.50
C ALA A 182 8.46 -8.68 13.36
N LEU A 183 7.53 -9.61 13.20
CA LEU A 183 7.56 -10.62 12.16
C LEU A 183 7.56 -10.00 10.77
N ARG A 184 6.82 -8.91 10.56
CA ARG A 184 6.81 -8.16 9.29
C ARG A 184 8.20 -7.66 8.85
N PHE A 185 9.16 -7.53 9.76
CA PHE A 185 10.56 -7.19 9.45
C PHE A 185 11.50 -8.41 9.42
N GLY A 186 10.95 -9.62 9.56
CA GLY A 186 11.71 -10.86 9.58
C GLY A 186 12.24 -11.27 10.96
N ALA A 187 11.83 -10.60 12.04
CA ALA A 187 12.20 -10.98 13.39
C ALA A 187 11.31 -12.14 13.90
N TYR A 188 11.90 -13.07 14.64
CA TYR A 188 11.21 -14.30 15.07
C TYR A 188 11.65 -14.79 16.46
N SER A 189 12.18 -13.91 17.30
CA SER A 189 12.55 -14.26 18.68
C SER A 189 11.32 -14.66 19.50
N ASP A 190 11.53 -15.34 20.63
CA ASP A 190 10.46 -15.77 21.53
C ASP A 190 9.50 -14.62 21.92
N GLU A 191 10.04 -13.41 22.13
CA GLU A 191 9.25 -12.19 22.36
C GLU A 191 8.28 -11.86 21.21
N VAL A 192 8.72 -12.02 19.95
CA VAL A 192 7.89 -11.77 18.77
C VAL A 192 6.78 -12.81 18.70
N ILE A 193 7.11 -14.09 18.89
CA ILE A 193 6.12 -15.18 18.86
C ILE A 193 5.11 -15.04 20.01
N ALA A 194 5.56 -14.70 21.22
CA ALA A 194 4.70 -14.43 22.37
C ALA A 194 3.77 -13.24 22.10
N LYS A 195 4.26 -12.18 21.46
CA LYS A 195 3.43 -11.03 21.05
C LYS A 195 2.37 -11.43 20.04
N LEU A 196 2.72 -12.20 19.00
CA LEU A 196 1.75 -12.72 18.03
C LEU A 196 0.67 -13.57 18.71
N LYS A 197 1.04 -14.42 19.68
CA LYS A 197 0.08 -15.21 20.47
C LYS A 197 -0.81 -14.33 21.35
N TRP A 198 -0.27 -13.29 21.98
CA TRP A 198 -1.07 -12.31 22.72
C TRP A 198 -2.04 -11.58 21.77
N MET A 199 -1.60 -11.22 20.57
CA MET A 199 -2.46 -10.58 19.59
C MET A 199 -3.61 -11.51 19.16
N GLU A 200 -3.32 -12.79 18.93
CA GLU A 200 -4.30 -13.84 18.60
C GLU A 200 -5.32 -14.05 19.74
N GLN A 201 -4.87 -14.06 20.99
CA GLN A 201 -5.69 -14.44 22.16
C GLN A 201 -6.42 -13.26 22.81
N VAL A 202 -5.88 -12.04 22.71
CA VAL A 202 -6.36 -10.87 23.45
C VAL A 202 -6.73 -9.73 22.50
N LEU A 203 -5.77 -9.23 21.71
CA LEU A 203 -5.99 -8.05 20.88
C LEU A 203 -7.09 -8.26 19.84
N ALA A 204 -6.96 -9.30 19.02
CA ALA A 204 -7.85 -9.53 17.89
C ALA A 204 -9.29 -9.86 18.33
N PRO A 205 -9.52 -10.75 19.33
CA PRO A 205 -10.87 -10.99 19.83
C PRO A 205 -11.52 -9.75 20.46
N ALA A 206 -10.75 -8.92 21.18
CA ALA A 206 -11.27 -7.70 21.77
C ALA A 206 -11.68 -6.68 20.70
N LEU A 207 -10.80 -6.44 19.72
CA LEU A 207 -11.09 -5.58 18.57
C LEU A 207 -12.29 -6.10 17.76
N GLN A 208 -12.36 -7.41 17.51
CA GLN A 208 -13.50 -8.04 16.82
C GLN A 208 -14.83 -7.72 17.51
N LYS A 209 -14.90 -7.87 18.84
CA LYS A 209 -16.11 -7.55 19.60
C LYS A 209 -16.49 -6.07 19.43
N GLY A 210 -15.53 -5.16 19.58
CA GLY A 210 -15.76 -3.72 19.40
C GLY A 210 -16.27 -3.37 18.00
N VAL A 211 -15.65 -3.90 16.96
CA VAL A 211 -16.05 -3.69 15.55
C VAL A 211 -17.45 -4.24 15.27
N ARG A 212 -17.78 -5.45 15.76
CA ARG A 212 -19.12 -6.01 15.56
C ARG A 212 -20.20 -5.21 16.27
N VAL A 213 -19.91 -4.69 17.47
CA VAL A 213 -20.83 -3.82 18.21
C VAL A 213 -21.02 -2.47 17.52
N SER A 214 -20.00 -1.95 16.82
CA SER A 214 -20.14 -0.70 16.06
C SER A 214 -21.07 -0.82 14.85
N GLY A 215 -21.34 -2.05 14.39
CA GLY A 215 -22.06 -2.28 13.13
C GLY A 215 -21.21 -2.05 11.89
N GLY A 216 -19.88 -1.95 12.05
CA GLY A 216 -18.93 -1.57 11.02
C GLY A 216 -18.32 -0.19 11.25
N ILE A 217 -17.12 0.05 10.71
CA ILE A 217 -16.42 1.34 10.81
C ILE A 217 -16.03 1.80 9.41
N ASN A 218 -16.47 2.99 9.00
CA ASN A 218 -16.17 3.55 7.67
C ASN A 218 -14.71 4.03 7.61
N ILE A 219 -13.85 3.26 6.93
CA ILE A 219 -12.41 3.54 6.86
C ILE A 219 -12.08 4.69 5.91
N LYS A 220 -12.90 4.88 4.87
CA LYS A 220 -12.76 6.00 3.95
C LYS A 220 -12.98 7.34 4.65
N ASP A 221 -13.99 7.42 5.51
CA ASP A 221 -14.26 8.64 6.29
C ASP A 221 -13.12 8.96 7.27
N LEU A 222 -12.59 7.95 7.98
CA LEU A 222 -11.43 8.14 8.86
C LEU A 222 -10.20 8.62 8.08
N THR A 223 -9.95 8.01 6.91
CA THR A 223 -8.82 8.36 6.03
C THR A 223 -8.96 9.78 5.50
N ALA A 224 -10.15 10.16 5.00
CA ALA A 224 -10.42 11.51 4.51
C ALA A 224 -10.15 12.57 5.58
N ARG A 225 -10.62 12.35 6.81
CA ARG A 225 -10.34 13.25 7.94
C ARG A 225 -8.86 13.26 8.32
N ALA A 226 -8.18 12.12 8.27
CA ALA A 226 -6.76 12.03 8.59
C ALA A 226 -5.88 12.82 7.61
N LEU A 227 -6.19 12.80 6.30
CA LEU A 227 -5.50 13.63 5.31
C LEU A 227 -5.61 15.13 5.65
N MET A 228 -6.79 15.57 6.10
CA MET A 228 -7.02 16.95 6.56
C MET A 228 -6.29 17.28 7.88
N MET A 229 -5.79 16.27 8.60
CA MET A 229 -5.09 16.39 9.88
C MET A 229 -3.59 16.13 9.76
N GLY A 230 -3.07 16.08 8.53
CA GLY A 230 -1.63 15.99 8.28
C GLY A 230 -1.10 14.59 7.98
N ASP A 231 -1.95 13.57 7.92
CA ASP A 231 -1.50 12.22 7.54
C ASP A 231 -1.51 12.05 6.03
N GLU A 232 -0.75 11.07 5.53
CA GLU A 232 -0.91 10.53 4.17
C GLU A 232 -1.34 9.04 4.19
N CYS A 233 -1.42 8.45 5.39
CA CYS A 233 -1.98 7.11 5.66
C CYS A 233 -1.23 5.91 5.06
N HIS A 234 0.02 6.10 4.58
CA HIS A 234 1.00 5.05 4.33
C HIS A 234 2.11 5.07 5.39
N ASN A 235 2.86 6.16 5.55
CA ASN A 235 3.95 6.25 6.53
C ASN A 235 3.51 6.95 7.82
N ARG A 236 2.88 8.12 7.71
CA ARG A 236 2.31 8.89 8.81
C ARG A 236 0.83 8.56 8.97
N ASN A 237 0.49 8.00 10.13
CA ASN A 237 -0.83 7.48 10.48
C ASN A 237 -1.30 7.96 11.87
N VAL A 238 -0.74 9.07 12.37
CA VAL A 238 -0.96 9.55 13.75
C VAL A 238 -2.41 9.99 13.94
N ALA A 239 -2.92 10.80 13.01
CA ALA A 239 -4.29 11.29 13.05
C ALA A 239 -5.27 10.14 12.81
N ALA A 240 -5.00 9.28 11.82
CA ALA A 240 -5.86 8.14 11.51
C ALA A 240 -5.96 7.15 12.68
N THR A 241 -4.84 6.84 13.33
CA THR A 241 -4.80 6.00 14.53
C THR A 241 -5.61 6.61 15.67
N SER A 242 -5.46 7.92 15.91
CA SER A 242 -6.22 8.64 16.94
C SER A 242 -7.73 8.67 16.65
N LEU A 243 -8.11 8.89 15.39
CA LEU A 243 -9.51 8.87 14.96
C LEU A 243 -10.12 7.48 15.11
N PHE A 244 -9.37 6.42 14.77
CA PHE A 244 -9.82 5.04 14.92
C PHE A 244 -10.03 4.67 16.40
N ILE A 245 -9.11 5.04 17.29
CA ILE A 245 -9.29 4.84 18.74
C ILE A 245 -10.55 5.58 19.22
N ARG A 246 -10.73 6.83 18.81
CA ARG A 246 -11.89 7.64 19.19
C ARG A 246 -13.21 6.99 18.76
N GLU A 247 -13.25 6.46 17.55
CA GLU A 247 -14.42 5.76 16.99
C GLU A 247 -14.69 4.43 17.72
N LEU A 248 -13.65 3.62 17.93
CA LEU A 248 -13.80 2.26 18.46
C LEU A 248 -14.07 2.21 19.98
N THR A 249 -13.53 3.16 20.75
CA THR A 249 -13.53 3.10 22.22
C THR A 249 -14.94 2.99 22.84
N PRO A 250 -15.95 3.78 22.43
CA PRO A 250 -17.31 3.65 22.95
C PRO A 250 -17.90 2.25 22.73
N HIS A 251 -17.59 1.62 21.59
CA HIS A 251 -18.07 0.28 21.27
C HIS A 251 -17.40 -0.79 22.11
N LEU A 252 -16.08 -0.68 22.35
CA LEU A 252 -15.37 -1.57 23.29
C LEU A 252 -15.97 -1.48 24.70
N LEU A 253 -16.28 -0.27 25.18
CA LEU A 253 -16.90 -0.05 26.49
C LEU A 253 -18.33 -0.61 26.62
N THR A 254 -18.99 -0.90 25.50
CA THR A 254 -20.33 -1.51 25.46
C THR A 254 -20.28 -3.04 25.48
N THR A 255 -19.11 -3.64 25.24
CA THR A 255 -18.93 -5.10 25.27
C THR A 255 -18.89 -5.66 26.70
N ASP A 256 -18.89 -6.98 26.79
CA ASP A 256 -18.66 -7.76 28.02
C ASP A 256 -17.17 -7.91 28.40
N LEU A 257 -16.27 -7.19 27.72
CA LEU A 257 -14.83 -7.27 27.98
C LEU A 257 -14.47 -6.65 29.34
N GLU A 258 -13.49 -7.25 30.01
CA GLU A 258 -12.92 -6.65 31.22
C GLU A 258 -12.28 -5.29 30.92
N LYS A 259 -12.45 -4.33 31.83
CA LYS A 259 -11.87 -2.98 31.70
C LYS A 259 -10.36 -3.01 31.47
N GLU A 260 -9.66 -3.94 32.11
CA GLU A 260 -8.21 -4.10 31.94
C GLU A 260 -7.84 -4.61 30.54
N THR A 261 -8.67 -5.45 29.92
CA THR A 261 -8.47 -5.88 28.53
C THR A 261 -8.68 -4.71 27.57
N ILE A 262 -9.75 -3.93 27.75
CA ILE A 262 -10.01 -2.72 26.94
C ILE A 262 -8.84 -1.74 27.05
N LYS A 263 -8.37 -1.48 28.28
CA LYS A 263 -7.21 -0.62 28.53
C LYS A 263 -5.97 -1.09 27.77
N LYS A 264 -5.60 -2.38 27.86
CA LYS A 264 -4.44 -2.95 27.16
C LYS A 264 -4.53 -2.80 25.63
N VAL A 265 -5.73 -3.00 25.08
CA VAL A 265 -5.97 -2.82 23.64
C VAL A 265 -5.76 -1.36 23.23
N ILE A 266 -6.33 -0.41 23.99
CA ILE A 266 -6.18 1.03 23.71
C ILE A 266 -4.71 1.43 23.83
N GLU A 267 -4.02 1.03 24.91
CA GLU A 267 -2.60 1.33 25.14
C GLU A 267 -1.72 0.78 24.01
N PHE A 268 -1.99 -0.44 23.53
CA PHE A 268 -1.25 -1.04 22.41
C PHE A 268 -1.39 -0.22 21.13
N ILE A 269 -2.61 0.22 20.79
CA ILE A 269 -2.86 0.99 19.56
C ILE A 269 -2.30 2.42 19.72
N SER A 270 -2.52 3.07 20.87
CA SER A 270 -2.03 4.42 21.13
C SER A 270 -0.51 4.51 21.25
N GLY A 271 0.15 3.43 21.68
CA GLY A 271 1.61 3.36 21.74
C GLY A 271 2.28 3.12 20.38
N ASN A 272 1.49 3.04 19.30
CA ASN A 272 1.97 2.78 17.96
C ASN A 272 1.19 3.63 16.95
N ASP A 273 1.73 4.80 16.63
CA ASP A 273 1.17 5.72 15.63
C ASP A 273 1.00 5.09 14.24
N HIS A 274 1.64 3.95 13.99
CA HIS A 274 1.57 3.22 12.73
C HIS A 274 0.44 2.16 12.70
N SER A 275 -0.37 2.05 13.76
CA SER A 275 -1.40 1.00 13.89
C SER A 275 -2.41 1.00 12.75
N PHE A 276 -2.77 2.18 12.25
CA PHE A 276 -3.77 2.32 11.18
C PHE A 276 -3.29 1.84 9.80
N LEU A 277 -1.98 1.71 9.54
CA LEU A 277 -1.46 1.31 8.21
C LEU A 277 -2.13 0.03 7.69
N ASN A 278 -2.19 -1.01 8.52
CA ASN A 278 -2.72 -2.30 8.06
C ASN A 278 -4.20 -2.18 7.68
N LEU A 279 -4.95 -1.34 8.39
CA LEU A 279 -6.35 -1.07 8.13
C LEU A 279 -6.54 -0.21 6.87
N SER A 280 -5.71 0.83 6.69
CA SER A 280 -5.72 1.63 5.45
C SER A 280 -5.37 0.78 4.24
N MET A 281 -4.39 -0.12 4.33
CA MET A 281 -4.03 -1.05 3.27
C MET A 281 -5.19 -1.99 2.89
N ALA A 282 -5.90 -2.57 3.87
CA ALA A 282 -7.07 -3.40 3.59
C ALA A 282 -8.18 -2.60 2.88
N ALA A 283 -8.42 -1.36 3.30
CA ALA A 283 -9.37 -0.47 2.63
C ALA A 283 -8.95 -0.11 1.21
N CYS A 284 -7.67 0.21 1.00
CA CYS A 284 -7.11 0.51 -0.32
C CYS A 284 -7.25 -0.69 -1.27
N LYS A 285 -6.96 -1.90 -0.77
CA LYS A 285 -7.16 -3.14 -1.52
C LYS A 285 -8.63 -3.37 -1.87
N ALA A 286 -9.54 -3.17 -0.90
CA ALA A 286 -10.98 -3.31 -1.14
C ALA A 286 -11.48 -2.33 -2.21
N SER A 287 -10.95 -1.10 -2.24
CA SER A 287 -11.30 -0.08 -3.22
C SER A 287 -10.72 -0.31 -4.61
N THR A 288 -9.55 -0.97 -4.71
CA THR A 288 -8.83 -1.13 -5.99
C THR A 288 -9.11 -2.46 -6.68
N ASP A 289 -9.43 -3.52 -5.94
CA ASP A 289 -9.75 -4.83 -6.52
C ASP A 289 -10.86 -4.84 -7.60
N PRO A 290 -11.94 -4.03 -7.51
CA PRO A 290 -12.98 -3.98 -8.54
C PRO A 290 -12.50 -3.59 -9.94
N VAL A 291 -11.34 -2.95 -10.07
CA VAL A 291 -10.81 -2.55 -11.39
C VAL A 291 -10.13 -3.71 -12.13
N VAL A 292 -9.82 -4.81 -11.44
CA VAL A 292 -9.13 -5.97 -12.04
C VAL A 292 -10.00 -6.62 -13.10
N GLY A 293 -9.45 -6.75 -14.31
CA GLY A 293 -10.16 -7.33 -15.45
C GLY A 293 -11.01 -6.33 -16.23
N LEU A 294 -10.97 -5.03 -15.89
CA LEU A 294 -11.68 -4.00 -16.63
C LEU A 294 -11.10 -3.87 -18.03
N LYS A 295 -11.82 -4.42 -19.02
CA LYS A 295 -11.41 -4.45 -20.43
C LYS A 295 -11.02 -3.06 -20.93
N ASP A 296 -9.96 -3.04 -21.73
CA ASP A 296 -9.38 -1.84 -22.37
C ASP A 296 -8.75 -0.81 -21.40
N SER A 297 -8.78 -1.03 -20.07
CA SER A 297 -8.16 -0.09 -19.13
C SER A 297 -6.65 -0.32 -19.00
N SER A 298 -5.89 0.77 -19.02
CA SER A 298 -4.44 0.85 -18.79
C SER A 298 -4.09 1.30 -17.36
N VAL A 299 -5.08 1.43 -16.47
CA VAL A 299 -4.84 1.80 -15.07
C VAL A 299 -4.13 0.68 -14.31
N VAL A 300 -3.13 1.04 -13.52
CA VAL A 300 -2.46 0.12 -12.59
C VAL A 300 -3.45 -0.31 -11.51
N SER A 301 -3.69 -1.62 -11.44
CA SER A 301 -4.61 -2.25 -10.47
C SER A 301 -3.91 -2.76 -9.21
N ALA A 302 -2.60 -2.97 -9.28
CA ALA A 302 -1.78 -3.34 -8.15
C ALA A 302 -0.31 -2.97 -8.41
N MET A 303 0.37 -2.54 -7.36
CA MET A 303 1.81 -2.39 -7.29
C MET A 303 2.25 -2.96 -5.96
N ALA A 304 3.25 -3.84 -5.97
CA ALA A 304 3.71 -4.55 -4.77
C ALA A 304 5.15 -5.02 -4.94
N ARG A 305 5.85 -5.24 -3.82
CA ARG A 305 7.27 -5.55 -3.84
C ARG A 305 7.64 -6.57 -2.76
N ASN A 306 8.55 -7.50 -3.06
CA ASN A 306 8.89 -8.63 -2.18
C ASN A 306 10.36 -8.62 -1.69
N GLY A 307 11.05 -7.47 -1.81
CA GLY A 307 12.46 -7.32 -1.47
C GLY A 307 13.44 -7.82 -2.54
N THR A 308 12.95 -8.56 -3.52
CA THR A 308 13.72 -9.06 -4.68
C THR A 308 13.20 -8.46 -5.99
N GLU A 309 11.87 -8.42 -6.15
CA GLU A 309 11.18 -7.89 -7.32
C GLU A 309 10.10 -6.89 -6.91
N LEU A 310 9.97 -5.84 -7.70
CA LEU A 310 8.76 -5.03 -7.80
C LEU A 310 7.88 -5.63 -8.90
N GLY A 311 6.58 -5.68 -8.66
CA GLY A 311 5.58 -6.13 -9.62
C GLY A 311 4.44 -5.14 -9.75
N ILE A 312 3.94 -4.98 -10.97
CA ILE A 312 2.67 -4.29 -11.24
C ILE A 312 1.67 -5.22 -11.92
N ARG A 313 0.39 -4.88 -11.78
CA ARG A 313 -0.71 -5.45 -12.55
C ARG A 313 -1.54 -4.33 -13.15
N VAL A 314 -2.06 -4.54 -14.34
CA VAL A 314 -2.84 -3.55 -15.09
C VAL A 314 -4.27 -4.05 -15.23
N ALA A 315 -5.25 -3.18 -14.99
CA ALA A 315 -6.67 -3.48 -14.96
C ALA A 315 -7.12 -4.34 -16.17
N GLY A 316 -6.85 -3.90 -17.40
CA GLY A 316 -7.22 -4.61 -18.63
C GLY A 316 -6.41 -5.87 -18.93
N LEU A 317 -5.36 -6.16 -18.16
CA LEU A 317 -4.48 -7.33 -18.33
C LEU A 317 -4.70 -8.39 -17.23
N GLY A 318 -5.70 -8.19 -16.37
CA GLY A 318 -6.17 -9.17 -15.39
C GLY A 318 -5.13 -9.50 -14.30
N ASN A 319 -4.85 -10.81 -14.14
CA ASN A 319 -4.02 -11.33 -13.04
C ASN A 319 -2.52 -11.42 -13.35
N LYS A 320 -2.09 -11.03 -14.55
CA LYS A 320 -0.68 -11.14 -14.95
C LYS A 320 0.18 -10.08 -14.26
N TRP A 321 1.28 -10.53 -13.65
CA TRP A 321 2.32 -9.67 -13.12
C TRP A 321 3.34 -9.28 -14.20
N TYR A 322 3.79 -8.03 -14.14
CA TYR A 322 4.96 -7.52 -14.85
C TYR A 322 5.97 -7.10 -13.80
N THR A 323 7.15 -7.73 -13.80
CA THR A 323 8.13 -7.59 -12.73
C THR A 323 9.44 -6.97 -13.21
N ALA A 324 10.11 -6.29 -12.29
CA ALA A 324 11.47 -5.77 -12.42
C ALA A 324 12.20 -5.96 -11.08
N PRO A 325 13.55 -5.91 -11.03
CA PRO A 325 14.28 -5.95 -9.77
C PRO A 325 13.80 -4.85 -8.82
N ALA A 326 13.62 -5.19 -7.54
CA ALA A 326 13.27 -4.21 -6.52
C ALA A 326 14.43 -3.19 -6.35
N GLY A 327 14.09 -1.90 -6.35
CA GLY A 327 15.07 -0.85 -6.09
C GLY A 327 15.51 -0.82 -4.63
N ILE A 328 16.65 -0.20 -4.34
CA ILE A 328 17.04 0.12 -2.96
C ILE A 328 16.43 1.48 -2.59
N PRO A 329 15.55 1.55 -1.57
CA PRO A 329 14.99 2.80 -1.11
C PRO A 329 16.09 3.78 -0.68
N LYS A 330 16.01 5.03 -1.13
CA LYS A 330 16.92 6.11 -0.72
C LYS A 330 16.18 6.98 0.29
N GLY A 331 16.71 7.10 1.50
CA GLY A 331 16.11 7.89 2.57
C GLY A 331 17.10 8.17 3.68
N LEU A 332 16.57 8.62 4.83
CA LEU A 332 17.36 8.81 6.04
C LEU A 332 17.62 7.46 6.71
N TYR A 333 18.83 7.28 7.24
CA TYR A 333 19.24 6.09 7.98
C TYR A 333 19.34 6.40 9.47
N PHE A 334 18.93 5.46 10.32
CA PHE A 334 19.17 5.59 11.75
C PHE A 334 20.68 5.58 12.06
N PRO A 335 21.12 6.22 13.16
CA PRO A 335 22.52 6.19 13.58
C PRO A 335 23.08 4.77 13.60
N GLY A 336 24.20 4.55 12.92
CA GLY A 336 24.86 3.24 12.82
C GLY A 336 24.47 2.39 11.62
N PHE A 337 23.52 2.83 10.78
CA PHE A 337 23.12 2.15 9.54
C PHE A 337 23.46 2.97 8.30
N THR A 338 23.63 2.27 7.18
CA THR A 338 23.94 2.83 5.87
C THR A 338 23.07 2.20 4.78
N SER A 339 23.17 2.71 3.55
CA SER A 339 22.52 2.10 2.38
C SER A 339 23.01 0.68 2.07
N GLY A 340 24.21 0.31 2.52
CA GLY A 340 24.72 -1.05 2.39
C GLY A 340 23.97 -2.08 3.25
N ASP A 341 23.25 -1.61 4.27
CA ASP A 341 22.44 -2.45 5.17
C ASP A 341 20.99 -2.61 4.68
N SER A 342 20.60 -1.91 3.61
CA SER A 342 19.24 -1.92 3.09
C SER A 342 18.89 -3.22 2.38
N CYS A 343 17.72 -3.77 2.72
CA CYS A 343 17.00 -4.67 1.83
C CYS A 343 16.46 -3.88 0.62
N GLY A 344 16.26 -4.58 -0.50
CA GLY A 344 15.44 -4.05 -1.60
C GLY A 344 14.02 -3.74 -1.14
N ASP A 345 13.33 -2.89 -1.90
CA ASP A 345 11.99 -2.42 -1.58
C ASP A 345 11.01 -3.59 -1.33
N LEU A 346 10.21 -3.49 -0.27
CA LEU A 346 9.47 -4.62 0.30
C LEU A 346 8.11 -4.20 0.88
N GLY A 347 7.03 -4.96 0.61
CA GLY A 347 5.66 -4.70 1.06
C GLY A 347 4.59 -4.59 -0.05
N ASP A 348 3.34 -4.86 0.34
CA ASP A 348 2.17 -4.53 -0.49
C ASP A 348 1.67 -3.10 -0.23
N SER A 349 2.35 -2.33 0.64
CA SER A 349 1.87 -1.02 1.08
C SER A 349 1.80 0.03 -0.04
N THR A 350 2.41 -0.25 -1.20
CA THR A 350 2.18 0.50 -2.45
C THR A 350 0.73 0.48 -2.94
N VAL A 351 -0.12 -0.39 -2.39
CA VAL A 351 -1.58 -0.34 -2.60
C VAL A 351 -2.18 1.00 -2.16
N SER A 352 -1.55 1.68 -1.20
CA SER A 352 -1.91 3.01 -0.73
C SER A 352 -1.87 4.03 -1.87
N GLU A 353 -0.78 4.08 -2.63
CA GLU A 353 -0.60 4.98 -3.79
C GLU A 353 -1.59 4.67 -4.91
N ILE A 354 -1.84 3.38 -5.17
CA ILE A 354 -2.83 2.94 -6.17
C ILE A 354 -4.24 3.38 -5.78
N ALA A 355 -4.54 3.47 -4.48
CA ALA A 355 -5.80 3.93 -3.93
C ALA A 355 -5.84 5.43 -3.58
N ALA A 356 -4.90 6.22 -4.13
CA ALA A 356 -4.84 7.68 -4.02
C ALA A 356 -4.46 8.25 -2.63
N ILE A 357 -3.85 7.45 -1.76
CA ILE A 357 -3.22 7.94 -0.53
C ILE A 357 -1.71 7.68 -0.59
N GLY A 358 -0.96 7.79 0.51
CA GLY A 358 0.48 7.56 0.46
C GLY A 358 1.24 8.69 -0.22
N GLY A 359 2.21 8.32 -1.07
CA GLY A 359 2.94 9.26 -1.93
C GLY A 359 2.03 10.15 -2.79
N SER A 360 0.88 9.63 -3.22
CA SER A 360 -0.15 10.40 -3.97
C SER A 360 -0.73 11.55 -3.15
N ALA A 361 -0.74 11.42 -1.82
CA ALA A 361 -1.28 12.42 -0.89
C ALA A 361 -0.19 13.09 -0.04
N MET A 362 1.08 13.00 -0.45
CA MET A 362 2.23 13.44 0.36
C MET A 362 2.14 14.94 0.74
N ALA A 363 1.54 15.77 -0.12
CA ALA A 363 1.29 17.19 0.14
C ALA A 363 0.38 17.45 1.36
N SER A 364 -0.43 16.47 1.77
CA SER A 364 -1.21 16.53 3.02
C SER A 364 -0.33 16.38 4.25
N ALA A 365 0.85 15.78 4.13
CA ALA A 365 1.69 15.34 5.24
C ALA A 365 3.10 15.93 5.23
N PRO A 366 3.30 17.26 5.20
CA PRO A 366 4.63 17.86 5.09
C PRO A 366 5.60 17.43 6.22
N ALA A 367 5.09 17.02 7.38
CA ALA A 367 5.91 16.51 8.48
C ALA A 367 6.65 15.20 8.13
N ILE A 368 6.17 14.41 7.16
CA ILE A 368 6.74 13.10 6.82
C ILE A 368 8.17 13.19 6.29
N VAL A 369 8.56 14.33 5.72
CA VAL A 369 9.90 14.54 5.12
C VAL A 369 11.01 14.44 6.16
N LYS A 370 10.71 14.64 7.45
CA LYS A 370 11.65 14.37 8.55
C LYS A 370 11.96 12.88 8.73
N PHE A 371 11.11 12.01 8.22
CA PHE A 371 11.26 10.56 8.28
C PHE A 371 11.72 9.98 6.94
N VAL A 372 11.12 10.39 5.82
CA VAL A 372 11.43 9.85 4.49
C VAL A 372 12.53 10.60 3.74
N GLY A 373 12.97 11.75 4.27
CA GLY A 373 13.92 12.65 3.62
C GLY A 373 13.23 13.65 2.68
N GLY A 374 13.98 14.67 2.25
CA GLY A 374 13.49 15.76 1.39
C GLY A 374 12.97 16.97 2.16
N THR A 375 12.17 17.79 1.47
CA THR A 375 11.61 19.06 1.96
C THR A 375 10.08 19.07 1.85
N ALA A 376 9.41 19.97 2.58
CA ALA A 376 7.96 20.13 2.47
C ALA A 376 7.52 20.50 1.04
N ASP A 377 8.34 21.25 0.31
CA ASP A 377 8.10 21.58 -1.10
C ASP A 377 8.20 20.34 -2.00
N ASP A 378 9.10 19.40 -1.69
CA ASP A 378 9.18 18.12 -2.41
C ASP A 378 7.87 17.32 -2.27
N ALA A 379 7.25 17.31 -1.08
CA ALA A 379 5.96 16.64 -0.87
C ALA A 379 4.85 17.22 -1.77
N VAL A 380 4.82 18.55 -1.90
CA VAL A 380 3.91 19.26 -2.81
C VAL A 380 4.23 18.94 -4.27
N LYS A 381 5.52 18.98 -4.63
CA LYS A 381 6.01 18.68 -5.98
C LYS A 381 5.65 17.26 -6.41
N TYR A 382 5.94 16.24 -5.62
CA TYR A 382 5.65 14.86 -5.96
C TYR A 382 4.15 14.61 -6.11
N THR A 383 3.33 15.21 -5.23
CA THR A 383 1.86 15.13 -5.40
C THR A 383 1.41 15.78 -6.70
N LYS A 384 2.05 16.89 -7.12
CA LYS A 384 1.75 17.55 -8.40
C LYS A 384 2.14 16.69 -9.60
N GLU A 385 3.32 16.07 -9.57
CA GLU A 385 3.79 15.13 -10.61
C GLU A 385 2.87 13.91 -10.71
N MET A 386 2.32 13.42 -9.59
CA MET A 386 1.37 12.30 -9.59
C MET A 386 0.07 12.61 -10.35
N TYR A 387 -0.35 13.88 -10.48
CA TYR A 387 -1.48 14.22 -11.35
C TYR A 387 -1.18 14.00 -12.83
N GLU A 388 0.09 14.11 -13.25
CA GLU A 388 0.49 13.96 -14.65
C GLU A 388 0.36 12.51 -15.14
N ILE A 389 0.45 11.55 -14.22
CA ILE A 389 0.33 10.12 -14.50
C ILE A 389 -1.00 9.52 -14.05
N SER A 390 -1.94 10.34 -13.58
CA SER A 390 -3.24 9.90 -13.06
C SER A 390 -4.38 10.37 -13.96
N THR A 391 -5.49 9.64 -13.92
CA THR A 391 -6.63 9.87 -14.84
C THR A 391 -7.76 10.69 -14.23
N ALA A 392 -7.77 10.87 -12.91
CA ALA A 392 -8.76 11.67 -12.19
C ALA A 392 -8.22 12.20 -10.85
N GLU A 393 -9.06 13.00 -10.18
CA GLU A 393 -8.86 13.45 -8.79
C GLU A 393 -9.94 12.84 -7.89
N HIS A 394 -9.55 12.43 -6.68
CA HIS A 394 -10.46 11.81 -5.73
C HIS A 394 -11.37 12.84 -5.06
N THR A 395 -12.68 12.61 -5.03
CA THR A 395 -13.66 13.59 -4.53
C THR A 395 -13.76 13.69 -3.00
N SER A 396 -13.41 12.64 -2.26
CA SER A 396 -13.42 12.64 -0.78
C SER A 396 -12.06 12.80 -0.11
N TYR A 397 -10.95 12.57 -0.82
CA TYR A 397 -9.59 12.64 -0.28
C TYR A 397 -8.98 13.95 -0.76
N LEU A 398 -9.14 14.99 0.05
CA LEU A 398 -8.78 16.36 -0.31
C LEU A 398 -7.49 16.77 0.39
N ILE A 399 -6.74 17.66 -0.26
CA ILE A 399 -5.45 18.15 0.22
C ILE A 399 -5.57 19.63 0.58
N PRO A 400 -5.59 20.02 1.88
CA PRO A 400 -5.77 21.42 2.28
C PRO A 400 -4.71 22.36 1.67
N ALA A 401 -3.46 21.91 1.62
CA ALA A 401 -2.33 22.69 1.09
C ALA A 401 -2.42 22.97 -0.42
N LEU A 402 -3.31 22.28 -1.13
CA LEU A 402 -3.56 22.46 -2.56
C LEU A 402 -4.98 22.99 -2.82
N ASP A 403 -5.47 23.85 -1.92
CA ASP A 403 -6.82 24.44 -2.00
C ASP A 403 -7.91 23.36 -2.11
N PHE A 404 -7.78 22.31 -1.30
CA PHE A 404 -8.72 21.19 -1.25
C PHE A 404 -8.89 20.45 -2.59
N ARG A 405 -7.90 20.48 -3.49
CA ARG A 405 -7.87 19.57 -4.64
C ARG A 405 -7.89 18.11 -4.18
N GLY A 406 -8.51 17.27 -5.00
CA GLY A 406 -8.62 15.84 -4.72
C GLY A 406 -7.31 15.11 -5.02
N THR A 407 -6.92 14.13 -4.21
CA THR A 407 -5.71 13.33 -4.46
C THR A 407 -5.72 12.66 -5.85
N PRO A 408 -4.57 12.54 -6.53
CA PRO A 408 -4.47 11.90 -7.84
C PRO A 408 -4.82 10.41 -7.78
N VAL A 409 -5.67 9.94 -8.70
CA VAL A 409 -6.17 8.56 -8.73
C VAL A 409 -6.24 7.99 -10.15
N GLY A 410 -6.07 6.67 -10.26
CA GLY A 410 -6.12 5.96 -11.54
C GLY A 410 -4.83 6.15 -12.33
N MET A 411 -3.71 5.74 -11.74
CA MET A 411 -2.38 5.75 -12.35
C MET A 411 -2.39 4.99 -13.69
N ASP A 412 -2.07 5.66 -14.78
CA ASP A 412 -2.16 5.13 -16.15
C ASP A 412 -0.76 4.84 -16.71
N ILE A 413 -0.51 3.58 -17.07
CA ILE A 413 0.79 3.18 -17.65
C ILE A 413 1.09 3.84 -19.00
N MET A 414 0.09 4.43 -19.68
CA MET A 414 0.32 5.17 -20.93
C MET A 414 0.89 6.57 -20.71
N LEU A 415 0.84 7.08 -19.47
CA LEU A 415 1.35 8.39 -19.08
C LEU A 415 2.74 8.31 -18.41
N ILE A 416 3.21 7.10 -18.12
CA ILE A 416 4.53 6.78 -17.53
C ILE A 416 5.48 6.35 -18.65
#